data_AF-A0A8C4QBC0-F1
#
_entry.id   AF-A0A8C4QBC0-F1
#
_cell.length_a   1.000
_cell.length_b   1.000
_cell.length_c   1.000
_cell.angle_alpha   90.00
_cell.angle_beta   90.00
_cell.angle_gamma   90.00
#
_symmetry.space_group_name_H-M   'P 1'
#
loop_
_entity.id
_entity.type
_entity.pdbx_description
1 polymer ?
#
loop_
_entity_poly.entity_id
_entity_poly.type
_entity_poly.pdbx_seq_one_letter_code
_entity_poly.pdbx_strand_id
1 'polypeptide(L)'
;MSRASLTCSLREKENGGKPFPKEHLKLVVAQISELCRVLEGEGVTVRRPDIIDWSKPYSTPDFKSTGLYAAMPRDILLVVGDEIIEAPMAWRSRFFEYRAYRPLLREYFRRGARWTTAPKPLMQDELYDNTVIIANQVTHFKVTISNHFHLTWRFIFFGTKKSFPQIQAGS
;
A
#
# COMPACT_ATOMS: atom_id res chain seq x y z
N MET A 1 24.37 -16.77 -7.35
CA MET A 1 23.70 -15.59 -7.94
C MET A 1 22.64 -16.09 -8.92
N SER A 2 21.35 -16.00 -8.58
CA SER A 2 20.29 -16.51 -9.47
C SER A 2 20.00 -15.48 -10.58
N ARG A 3 19.81 -15.98 -11.80
CA ARG A 3 19.57 -15.23 -13.05
C ARG A 3 18.32 -14.33 -13.02
N ALA A 4 17.56 -14.33 -11.92
CA ALA A 4 16.29 -13.62 -11.75
C ALA A 4 16.45 -12.16 -11.29
N SER A 5 17.50 -11.81 -10.55
CA SER A 5 17.63 -10.44 -9.99
C SER A 5 18.05 -9.39 -11.03
N LEU A 6 18.87 -9.78 -12.02
CA LEU A 6 19.32 -8.90 -13.10
C LEU A 6 18.20 -8.51 -14.07
N THR A 7 17.13 -9.30 -14.19
CA THR A 7 16.03 -9.01 -15.12
C THR A 7 15.02 -8.02 -14.55
N CYS A 8 14.95 -7.83 -13.23
CA CYS A 8 13.96 -6.97 -12.57
C CYS A 8 14.27 -5.47 -12.77
N SER A 9 15.52 -5.05 -12.52
CA SER A 9 15.93 -3.64 -12.62
C SER A 9 15.97 -3.10 -14.05
N LEU A 10 16.29 -3.95 -15.03
CA LEU A 10 16.20 -3.60 -16.46
C LEU A 10 14.75 -3.52 -16.93
N ARG A 11 13.88 -4.43 -16.46
CA ARG A 11 12.43 -4.40 -16.78
C ARG A 11 11.73 -3.17 -16.23
N GLU A 12 12.15 -2.64 -15.08
CA GLU A 12 11.59 -1.42 -14.52
C GLU A 12 11.89 -0.19 -15.39
N LYS A 13 13.12 -0.08 -15.93
CA LYS A 13 13.48 1.02 -16.84
C LYS A 13 12.71 0.96 -18.17
N GLU A 14 12.42 -0.24 -18.66
CA GLU A 14 11.71 -0.43 -19.94
C GLU A 14 10.18 -0.34 -19.83
N ASN A 15 9.62 -0.69 -18.66
CA ASN A 15 8.17 -0.78 -18.44
C ASN A 15 7.62 0.22 -17.42
N GLY A 16 8.45 1.11 -16.89
CA GLY A 16 8.01 2.19 -16.00
C GLY A 16 6.87 3.00 -16.63
N GLY A 17 5.73 3.06 -15.93
CA GLY A 17 4.53 3.77 -16.39
C GLY A 17 3.65 3.02 -17.39
N LYS A 18 4.04 1.81 -17.84
CA LYS A 18 3.19 0.95 -18.69
C LYS A 18 2.29 0.05 -17.83
N PRO A 19 1.08 -0.29 -18.30
CA PRO A 19 0.21 -1.23 -17.59
C PRO A 19 0.83 -2.63 -17.56
N PHE A 20 0.51 -3.40 -16.52
CA PHE A 20 0.91 -4.79 -16.42
C PHE A 20 0.28 -5.64 -17.55
N PRO A 21 0.94 -6.74 -17.98
CA PRO A 21 0.39 -7.65 -18.98
C PRO A 21 -1.02 -8.15 -18.62
N LYS A 22 -1.98 -7.99 -19.54
CA LYS A 22 -3.40 -8.30 -19.31
C LYS A 22 -3.63 -9.76 -18.93
N GLU A 23 -2.89 -10.70 -19.54
CA GLU A 23 -3.02 -12.12 -19.23
C GLU A 23 -2.62 -12.44 -17.78
N HIS A 24 -1.57 -11.78 -17.27
CA HIS A 24 -1.18 -11.95 -15.86
C HIS A 24 -2.22 -11.33 -14.92
N LEU A 25 -2.77 -10.17 -15.28
CA LEU A 25 -3.83 -9.53 -14.48
C LEU A 25 -5.07 -10.41 -14.37
N LYS A 26 -5.49 -11.09 -15.44
CA LYS A 26 -6.63 -12.04 -15.40
C LYS A 26 -6.39 -13.18 -14.41
N LEU A 27 -5.20 -13.78 -14.43
CA LEU A 27 -4.83 -14.86 -13.51
C LEU A 27 -4.83 -14.38 -12.06
N VAL A 28 -4.25 -13.21 -11.78
CA VAL A 28 -4.21 -12.64 -10.44
C VAL A 28 -5.63 -12.32 -9.94
N VAL A 29 -6.49 -11.74 -10.79
CA VAL A 29 -7.88 -11.45 -10.43
C VAL A 29 -8.66 -12.73 -10.09
N ALA A 30 -8.45 -13.81 -10.84
CA ALA A 30 -9.04 -15.11 -10.55
C ALA A 30 -8.56 -15.66 -9.20
N GLN A 31 -7.25 -15.63 -8.93
CA GLN A 31 -6.66 -16.10 -7.67
C GLN A 31 -7.16 -15.32 -6.46
N ILE A 32 -7.21 -13.99 -6.55
CA ILE A 32 -7.71 -13.13 -5.46
C ILE A 32 -9.21 -13.35 -5.24
N SER A 33 -9.97 -13.62 -6.32
CA SER A 33 -11.41 -13.90 -6.18
C SER A 33 -11.68 -15.22 -5.50
N GLU A 34 -10.88 -16.25 -5.80
CA GLU A 34 -10.95 -17.53 -5.11
C GLU A 34 -10.52 -17.39 -3.64
N LEU A 35 -9.47 -16.62 -3.35
CA LEU A 35 -9.08 -16.33 -1.97
C LEU A 35 -10.21 -15.67 -1.17
N CYS A 36 -10.89 -14.67 -1.75
CA CYS A 36 -12.03 -14.04 -1.10
C CYS A 36 -13.16 -15.04 -0.83
N ARG A 37 -13.47 -15.91 -1.81
CA ARG A 37 -14.50 -16.95 -1.68
C ARG A 37 -14.20 -17.91 -0.53
N VAL A 38 -12.94 -18.34 -0.39
CA VAL A 38 -12.51 -19.21 0.71
C VAL A 38 -12.66 -18.50 2.05
N LEU A 39 -12.22 -17.24 2.17
CA LEU A 39 -12.34 -16.46 3.40
C LEU A 39 -13.80 -16.24 3.81
N GLU A 40 -14.67 -15.93 2.84
CA GLU A 40 -16.11 -15.79 3.08
C GLU A 40 -16.75 -17.12 3.51
N GLY A 41 -16.29 -18.25 2.96
CA GLY A 41 -16.70 -19.60 3.37
C GLY A 41 -16.34 -19.93 4.82
N GLU A 42 -15.25 -19.37 5.33
CA GLU A 42 -14.83 -19.47 6.74
C GLU A 42 -15.56 -18.45 7.66
N GLY A 43 -16.55 -17.73 7.15
CA GLY A 43 -17.32 -16.73 7.91
C GLY A 43 -16.61 -15.39 8.10
N VAL A 44 -15.51 -15.13 7.38
CA VAL A 44 -14.81 -13.84 7.42
C VAL A 44 -15.52 -12.82 6.53
N THR A 45 -15.80 -11.62 7.05
CA THR A 45 -16.34 -10.53 6.24
C THR A 45 -15.23 -9.91 5.37
N VAL A 46 -15.31 -10.12 4.06
CA VAL A 46 -14.33 -9.58 3.11
C VAL A 46 -14.78 -8.22 2.58
N ARG A 47 -13.88 -7.24 2.56
CA ARG A 47 -14.11 -5.89 2.02
C ARG A 47 -13.06 -5.56 0.98
N ARG A 48 -13.47 -4.94 -0.13
CA ARG A 48 -12.58 -4.60 -1.25
C ARG A 48 -12.47 -3.08 -1.43
N PRO A 49 -11.29 -2.59 -1.85
CA PRO A 49 -11.12 -1.18 -2.21
C PRO A 49 -11.91 -0.81 -3.47
N ASP A 50 -12.14 0.50 -3.63
CA ASP A 50 -12.75 1.04 -4.85
C ASP A 50 -11.83 0.88 -6.07
N ILE A 51 -12.45 0.68 -7.22
CA ILE A 51 -11.75 0.62 -8.50
C ILE A 51 -11.34 2.04 -8.90
N ILE A 52 -10.03 2.28 -8.94
CA ILE A 52 -9.43 3.54 -9.38
C ILE A 52 -8.59 3.29 -10.63
N ASP A 53 -8.66 4.23 -11.57
CA ASP A 53 -7.75 4.28 -12.70
C ASP A 53 -6.39 4.86 -12.29
N TRP A 54 -5.40 3.99 -12.15
CA TRP A 54 -4.02 4.32 -11.76
C TRP A 54 -3.18 4.87 -12.91
N SER A 55 -3.67 4.80 -14.15
CA SER A 55 -2.94 5.31 -15.32
C SER A 55 -2.96 6.85 -15.40
N LYS A 56 -3.87 7.49 -14.67
CA LYS A 56 -4.01 8.95 -14.66
C LYS A 56 -2.78 9.59 -14.02
N PRO A 57 -2.08 10.48 -14.74
CA PRO A 57 -0.98 11.24 -14.16
C PRO A 57 -1.51 12.26 -13.16
N TYR A 58 -0.72 12.53 -12.13
CA TYR A 58 -0.98 13.59 -11.16
C TYR A 58 0.29 14.39 -10.90
N SER A 59 0.08 15.63 -10.47
CA SER A 59 1.14 16.56 -10.09
C SER A 59 0.86 17.10 -8.70
N THR A 60 1.84 17.03 -7.83
CA THR A 60 1.94 17.89 -6.64
C THR A 60 2.83 19.10 -7.00
N PRO A 61 2.97 20.10 -6.12
CA PRO A 61 3.95 21.16 -6.32
C PRO A 61 5.40 20.65 -6.40
N ASP A 62 5.69 19.53 -5.73
CA ASP A 62 7.05 18.99 -5.59
C ASP A 62 7.40 17.93 -6.64
N PHE A 63 6.42 17.15 -7.15
CA PHE A 63 6.70 16.06 -8.09
C PHE A 63 5.52 15.73 -9.03
N LYS A 64 5.84 14.99 -10.11
CA LYS A 64 4.87 14.42 -11.04
C LYS A 64 5.02 12.90 -11.10
N SER A 65 3.91 12.17 -11.08
CA SER A 65 3.93 10.71 -11.16
C SER A 65 2.61 10.14 -11.67
N THR A 66 2.60 8.85 -11.95
CA THR A 66 1.40 8.05 -12.19
C THR A 66 1.11 7.18 -10.97
N GLY A 67 -0.09 6.61 -10.90
CA GLY A 67 -0.45 5.66 -9.85
C GLY A 67 0.24 4.30 -10.02
N LEU A 68 0.19 3.49 -8.97
CA LEU A 68 0.66 2.10 -8.99
C LEU A 68 -0.51 1.11 -8.99
N TYR A 69 -1.01 0.75 -7.81
CA TYR A 69 -2.16 -0.14 -7.60
C TYR A 69 -2.68 0.00 -6.15
N ALA A 70 -3.80 -0.64 -5.84
CA ALA A 70 -4.31 -0.84 -4.47
C ALA A 70 -4.45 -2.33 -4.10
N ALA A 71 -3.53 -3.17 -4.59
CA ALA A 71 -3.52 -4.60 -4.32
C ALA A 71 -3.04 -4.95 -2.90
N MET A 72 -2.25 -4.08 -2.25
CA MET A 72 -1.60 -4.35 -0.97
C MET A 72 -2.14 -3.44 0.14
N PRO A 73 -3.31 -3.74 0.73
CA PRO A 73 -3.88 -2.94 1.81
C PRO A 73 -2.96 -2.86 3.04
N ARG A 74 -2.12 -3.89 3.23
CA ARG A 74 -1.18 -4.00 4.36
C ARG A 74 -0.05 -2.97 4.34
N ASP A 75 0.22 -2.33 3.20
CA ASP A 75 1.31 -1.36 3.08
C ASP A 75 0.89 0.06 3.49
N ILE A 76 -0.41 0.33 3.49
CA ILE A 76 -0.98 1.65 3.73
C ILE A 76 -1.86 1.74 4.96
N LEU A 77 -2.58 0.67 5.30
CA LEU A 77 -3.45 0.61 6.47
C LEU A 77 -2.83 -0.26 7.55
N LEU A 78 -2.81 0.28 8.76
CA LEU A 78 -2.49 -0.46 9.98
C LEU A 78 -3.66 -0.34 10.96
N VAL A 79 -4.11 -1.46 11.51
CA VAL A 79 -5.16 -1.49 12.53
C VAL A 79 -4.52 -1.81 13.88
N VAL A 80 -4.71 -0.92 14.86
CA VAL A 80 -4.21 -1.07 16.24
C VAL A 80 -5.38 -0.90 17.20
N GLY A 81 -5.86 -2.00 17.77
CA GLY A 81 -7.07 -1.98 18.59
C GLY A 81 -8.29 -1.57 17.77
N ASP A 82 -8.91 -0.45 18.15
CA ASP A 82 -10.07 0.19 17.50
C ASP A 82 -9.69 1.36 16.57
N GLU A 83 -8.40 1.52 16.29
CA GLU A 83 -7.86 2.62 15.47
C GLU A 83 -7.25 2.13 14.16
N ILE A 84 -7.61 2.82 13.08
CA ILE A 84 -7.03 2.61 11.74
C ILE A 84 -6.09 3.77 11.44
N ILE A 85 -4.83 3.43 11.17
CA ILE A 85 -3.74 4.37 10.90
C ILE A 85 -3.38 4.28 9.41
N GLU A 86 -3.52 5.40 8.68
CA GLU A 86 -2.98 5.55 7.32
C GLU A 86 -1.50 5.92 7.38
N ALA A 87 -0.63 5.11 6.77
CA ALA A 87 0.79 5.43 6.70
C ALA A 87 1.15 6.47 5.62
N PRO A 88 2.26 7.20 5.83
CA PRO A 88 2.89 7.98 4.79
C PRO A 88 3.72 7.04 3.91
N MET A 89 3.36 6.96 2.64
CA MET A 89 4.13 6.17 1.67
C MET A 89 5.44 6.88 1.34
N ALA A 90 6.49 6.12 1.01
CA ALA A 90 7.78 6.66 0.62
C ALA A 90 7.96 6.77 -0.90
N TRP A 91 7.09 6.13 -1.69
CA TRP A 91 7.16 6.13 -3.16
C TRP A 91 6.22 7.16 -3.75
N ARG A 92 6.74 7.98 -4.67
CA ARG A 92 5.97 8.98 -5.42
C ARG A 92 4.72 8.39 -6.05
N SER A 93 4.82 7.24 -6.71
CA SER A 93 3.69 6.58 -7.39
C SER A 93 2.57 6.09 -6.46
N ARG A 94 2.87 5.93 -5.16
CA ARG A 94 1.93 5.42 -4.14
C ARG A 94 1.32 6.53 -3.28
N PHE A 95 1.60 7.80 -3.59
CA PHE A 95 1.17 8.94 -2.77
C PHE A 95 -0.35 8.97 -2.54
N PHE A 96 -1.12 8.76 -3.62
CA PHE A 96 -2.59 8.79 -3.60
C PHE A 96 -3.26 7.41 -3.45
N GLU A 97 -2.53 6.38 -3.03
CA GLU A 97 -3.06 5.01 -2.87
C GLU A 97 -4.22 4.94 -1.85
N TYR A 98 -4.22 5.82 -0.85
CA TYR A 98 -5.27 5.90 0.18
C TYR A 98 -6.66 6.18 -0.40
N ARG A 99 -6.76 6.81 -1.58
CA ARG A 99 -8.04 7.17 -2.19
C ARG A 99 -8.94 5.95 -2.40
N ALA A 100 -8.35 4.80 -2.71
CA ALA A 100 -9.07 3.55 -2.94
C ALA A 100 -9.76 3.02 -1.66
N TYR A 101 -9.26 3.39 -0.48
CA TYR A 101 -9.75 2.92 0.81
C TYR A 101 -10.66 3.93 1.53
N ARG A 102 -10.73 5.18 1.07
CA ARG A 102 -11.51 6.24 1.74
C ARG A 102 -13.01 5.93 1.95
N PRO A 103 -13.73 5.26 1.03
CA PRO A 103 -15.11 4.86 1.31
C PRO A 103 -15.22 3.92 2.51
N LEU A 104 -14.35 2.91 2.60
CA LEU A 104 -14.30 1.96 3.71
C LEU A 104 -13.94 2.66 5.02
N LEU A 105 -12.93 3.54 5.00
CA LEU A 105 -12.51 4.27 6.20
C LEU A 105 -13.61 5.20 6.71
N ARG A 106 -14.33 5.90 5.82
CA ARG A 106 -15.49 6.72 6.21
C ARG A 106 -16.60 5.89 6.83
N GLU A 107 -16.84 4.69 6.32
CA GLU A 107 -17.82 3.77 6.90
C GLU A 107 -17.42 3.33 8.31
N TYR A 108 -16.18 2.88 8.51
CA TYR A 108 -15.70 2.46 9.82
C TYR A 108 -15.66 3.61 10.82
N PHE A 109 -15.26 4.81 10.38
CA PHE A 109 -15.27 6.00 11.21
C PHE A 109 -16.69 6.33 11.70
N ARG A 110 -17.70 6.26 10.81
CA ARG A 110 -19.12 6.46 11.20
C ARG A 110 -19.63 5.40 12.16
N ARG A 111 -19.06 4.19 12.14
CA ARG A 111 -19.36 3.10 13.07
C ARG A 111 -18.58 3.19 14.39
N GLY A 112 -17.80 4.26 14.60
CA GLY A 112 -17.09 4.53 15.86
C GLY A 112 -15.62 4.13 15.87
N ALA A 113 -15.04 3.65 14.77
CA ALA A 113 -13.60 3.40 14.70
C ALA A 113 -12.81 4.71 14.73
N ARG A 114 -11.68 4.74 15.43
CA ARG A 114 -10.74 5.87 15.35
C ARG A 114 -10.01 5.83 14.01
N TRP A 115 -9.81 6.99 13.40
CA TRP A 115 -9.10 7.10 12.14
C TRP A 115 -8.04 8.19 12.23
N THR A 116 -6.78 7.75 12.10
CA THR A 116 -5.61 8.62 12.18
C THR A 116 -4.84 8.57 10.88
N THR A 117 -4.39 9.73 10.42
CA THR A 117 -3.53 9.85 9.23
C THR A 117 -2.16 10.36 9.65
N ALA A 118 -1.12 9.59 9.35
CA ALA A 118 0.23 10.06 9.56
C ALA A 118 0.55 11.21 8.58
N PRO A 119 1.39 12.19 8.99
CA PRO A 119 1.69 13.36 8.17
C PRO A 119 2.28 12.95 6.82
N LYS A 120 1.67 13.42 5.73
CA LYS A 120 2.12 13.10 4.38
C LYS A 120 3.43 13.82 4.06
N PRO A 121 4.45 13.12 3.51
CA PRO A 121 5.68 13.75 3.05
C PRO A 121 5.42 14.66 1.85
N LEU A 122 6.25 15.69 1.68
CA LEU A 122 6.29 16.47 0.44
C LEU A 122 6.92 15.67 -0.73
N MET A 123 7.73 14.65 -0.42
CA MET A 123 8.44 13.80 -1.40
C MET A 123 9.36 14.59 -2.36
N GLN A 124 9.98 15.66 -1.85
CA GLN A 124 11.00 16.43 -2.57
C GLN A 124 12.23 15.57 -2.87
N ASP A 125 13.06 15.98 -3.83
CA ASP A 125 14.22 15.18 -4.26
C ASP A 125 15.23 14.95 -3.12
N GLU A 126 15.32 15.88 -2.16
CA GLU A 126 16.17 15.79 -0.96
C GLU A 126 15.79 14.61 -0.05
N LEU A 127 14.56 14.10 -0.16
CA LEU A 127 14.12 12.92 0.57
C LEU A 127 14.87 11.65 0.14
N TYR A 128 15.35 11.62 -1.10
CA TYR A 128 15.94 10.44 -1.73
C TYR A 128 17.45 10.62 -1.86
N ASP A 129 18.21 9.74 -1.20
CA ASP A 129 19.65 9.68 -1.42
C ASP A 129 19.96 8.96 -2.74
N ASN A 130 20.29 9.74 -3.77
CA ASN A 130 20.69 9.23 -5.07
C ASN A 130 22.15 8.69 -5.09
N THR A 131 22.92 8.88 -4.01
CA THR A 131 24.34 8.50 -3.94
C THR A 131 24.58 7.10 -3.39
N VAL A 132 23.53 6.35 -3.02
CA VAL A 132 23.64 4.92 -2.73
C VAL A 132 23.92 4.18 -4.04
N ILE A 133 25.19 4.17 -4.42
CA ILE A 133 25.72 3.29 -5.47
C ILE A 133 25.32 1.87 -5.10
N ILE A 134 24.72 1.21 -6.08
CA ILE A 134 24.13 -0.11 -6.08
C ILE A 134 25.24 -1.15 -5.85
N ALA A 135 25.80 -1.21 -4.64
CA ALA A 135 26.91 -2.10 -4.30
C ALA A 135 26.43 -3.51 -3.91
N ASN A 136 25.12 -3.72 -3.72
CA ASN A 136 24.51 -5.03 -3.65
C ASN A 136 23.06 -4.93 -4.13
N GLN A 137 22.61 -5.93 -4.87
CA GLN A 137 21.36 -6.01 -5.66
C GLN A 137 20.07 -6.01 -4.82
N VAL A 138 19.93 -5.06 -3.90
CA VAL A 138 18.69 -4.76 -3.20
C VAL A 138 18.44 -3.27 -3.39
N THR A 139 17.36 -2.91 -4.09
CA THR A 139 16.89 -1.54 -4.25
C THR A 139 16.36 -1.02 -2.90
N HIS A 140 17.25 -0.81 -1.95
CA HIS A 140 16.97 0.00 -0.78
C HIS A 140 17.09 1.46 -1.20
N PHE A 141 15.96 2.06 -1.63
CA PHE A 141 15.82 3.50 -1.50
C PHE A 141 15.97 3.83 -0.01
N LYS A 142 17.17 4.25 0.38
CA LYS A 142 17.42 4.73 1.72
C LYS A 142 16.81 6.13 1.74
N VAL A 143 15.59 6.22 2.27
CA VAL A 143 14.98 7.50 2.60
C VAL A 143 15.91 8.17 3.61
N THR A 144 16.48 9.32 3.25
CA THR A 144 17.43 10.03 4.12
C THR A 144 16.72 10.37 5.42
N ILE A 145 17.29 9.88 6.53
CA ILE A 145 16.71 9.79 7.87
C ILE A 145 16.68 11.19 8.53
N SER A 146 15.96 12.14 7.94
CA SER A 146 15.61 13.37 8.65
C SER A 146 14.14 13.39 9.08
N ASN A 147 13.27 12.64 8.37
CA ASN A 147 11.85 12.52 8.69
C ASN A 147 11.48 11.03 8.75
N HIS A 148 10.92 10.59 9.88
CA HIS A 148 10.58 9.19 10.14
C HIS A 148 9.41 8.73 9.24
N PHE A 149 9.70 8.19 8.06
CA PHE A 149 8.70 7.60 7.17
C PHE A 149 8.73 6.08 7.25
N HIS A 150 7.63 5.49 7.74
CA HIS A 150 7.51 4.04 7.87
C HIS A 150 6.30 3.54 7.08
N LEU A 151 6.56 2.60 6.17
CA LEU A 151 5.52 1.76 5.58
C LEU A 151 4.98 0.82 6.66
N THR A 152 3.65 0.61 6.72
CA THR A 152 3.02 -0.21 7.75
C THR A 152 3.51 -1.66 7.75
N TRP A 153 3.96 -2.19 6.60
CA TRP A 153 4.54 -3.53 6.49
C TRP A 153 5.77 -3.75 7.38
N ARG A 154 6.48 -2.68 7.76
CA ARG A 154 7.65 -2.75 8.65
C ARG A 154 7.29 -3.00 10.11
N PHE A 155 6.01 -2.93 10.47
CA PHE A 155 5.50 -3.25 11.79
C PHE A 155 4.78 -4.60 11.79
N ILE A 156 5.14 -5.45 12.75
CA ILE A 156 4.43 -6.68 13.06
C ILE A 156 3.95 -6.56 14.51
N PHE A 157 2.65 -6.66 14.72
CA PHE A 157 2.08 -6.63 16.05
C PHE A 157 2.13 -8.03 16.67
N PHE A 158 2.91 -8.17 17.73
CA PHE A 158 2.77 -9.26 18.69
C PHE A 158 1.92 -8.71 19.84
N GLY A 159 0.61 -8.92 19.77
CA GLY A 159 -0.33 -8.30 20.69
C GLY A 159 0.00 -8.59 22.16
N THR A 160 0.05 -7.56 23.00
CA THR A 160 -0.11 -7.75 24.44
C THR A 160 -1.59 -8.05 24.69
N LYS A 161 -1.93 -9.24 25.19
CA LYS A 161 -3.30 -9.73 25.43
C LYS A 161 -4.26 -8.60 25.86
N LYS A 162 -5.13 -8.15 24.94
CA LYS A 162 -6.40 -7.50 25.28
C LYS A 162 -7.47 -8.04 24.34
N SER A 163 -8.50 -8.62 24.94
CA SER A 163 -9.68 -9.18 24.29
C SER A 163 -10.38 -8.12 23.44
N PHE A 164 -10.58 -8.41 22.15
CA PHE A 164 -11.39 -7.60 21.26
C PHE A 164 -12.87 -7.68 21.68
N PRO A 165 -13.57 -6.57 21.96
CA PRO A 165 -15.02 -6.57 21.98
C PRO A 165 -15.53 -6.78 20.55
N GLN A 166 -16.37 -7.78 20.36
CA GLN A 166 -17.04 -8.07 19.09
C GLN A 166 -17.88 -6.85 18.69
N ILE A 167 -17.58 -6.26 17.54
CA ILE A 167 -18.47 -5.26 16.93
C ILE A 167 -19.70 -6.04 16.45
N GLN A 168 -20.79 -5.98 17.20
CA GLN A 168 -22.06 -6.58 16.79
C GLN A 168 -22.53 -5.90 15.49
N ALA A 169 -22.66 -6.69 14.43
CA ALA A 169 -23.38 -6.28 13.24
C ALA A 169 -24.85 -6.10 13.63
N GLY A 170 -25.33 -4.86 13.63
CA GLY A 170 -26.74 -4.55 13.80
C GLY A 170 -27.55 -5.13 12.64
N SER A 171 -28.67 -5.76 13.01
CA SER A 171 -29.73 -6.35 12.17
C SER A 171 -30.22 -5.44 11.05
#